data_AF-A0A412I8Y8-F1
#
_entry.id   AF-A0A412I8Y8-F1
#
_cell.length_a   1.000
_cell.length_b   1.000
_cell.length_c   1.000
_cell.angle_alpha   90.00
_cell.angle_beta   90.00
_cell.angle_gamma   90.00
#
_symmetry.space_group_name_H-M   'P 1'
#
loop_
_entity.id
_entity.type
_entity.pdbx_description
1 polymer ?
#
loop_
_entity_poly.entity_id
_entity_poly.type
_entity_poly.pdbx_seq_one_letter_code
_entity_poly.pdbx_strand_id
1 'polypeptide(L)'
;MRDYIRTITEFPNRRQELANQLEASADRICDLQEYLMDGTDKLKPAEYDRLLDAYRAEVVRYDRLDRELAVLESPKRYVNKDLQRKRNEERRAKINY
;
A
#
# COMPACT_ATOMS: atom_id res chain seq x y z
N MET A 1 -17.78 23.49 -11.04
CA MET A 1 -17.03 22.80 -12.11
C MET A 1 -15.49 22.88 -11.96
N ARG A 2 -14.91 23.80 -11.16
CA ARG A 2 -13.45 23.86 -10.94
C ARG A 2 -12.91 22.75 -10.02
N ASP A 3 -13.69 22.28 -9.06
CA ASP A 3 -13.23 21.26 -8.08
C ASP A 3 -13.10 19.85 -8.67
N TYR A 4 -13.81 19.59 -9.78
CA TYR A 4 -13.81 18.29 -10.45
C TYR A 4 -12.53 18.04 -11.25
N ILE A 5 -11.89 19.10 -11.77
CA ILE A 5 -10.67 18.98 -12.57
C ILE A 5 -9.46 18.72 -11.67
N ARG A 6 -9.42 19.34 -10.49
CA ARG A 6 -8.33 19.18 -9.51
C ARG A 6 -8.20 17.76 -8.99
N THR A 7 -9.33 17.11 -8.69
CA THR A 7 -9.33 15.73 -8.21
C THR A 7 -8.86 14.76 -9.30
N ILE A 8 -9.35 14.88 -10.53
CA ILE A 8 -8.99 13.98 -11.64
C ILE A 8 -7.50 14.03 -11.99
N THR A 9 -6.81 15.17 -11.81
CA THR A 9 -5.36 15.29 -12.05
C THR A 9 -4.50 14.95 -10.83
N GLU A 10 -4.96 15.18 -9.59
CA GLU A 10 -4.20 14.82 -8.38
C GLU A 10 -4.13 13.30 -8.14
N PHE A 11 -5.17 12.54 -8.50
CA PHE A 11 -5.19 11.07 -8.37
C PHE A 11 -4.11 10.33 -9.19
N PRO A 12 -3.95 10.58 -10.51
CA PRO A 12 -2.91 9.95 -11.30
C PRO A 12 -1.50 10.37 -10.86
N ASN A 13 -1.32 11.62 -10.43
CA ASN A 13 -0.03 12.09 -9.91
C ASN A 13 0.37 11.36 -8.63
N ARG A 14 -0.55 11.23 -7.66
CA ARG A 14 -0.29 10.51 -6.41
C ARG A 14 -0.03 9.02 -6.63
N ARG A 15 -0.77 8.39 -7.55
CA ARG A 15 -0.53 6.97 -7.90
C ARG A 15 0.86 6.78 -8.51
N GLN A 16 1.26 7.66 -9.43
CA GLN A 16 2.59 7.60 -10.04
C GLN A 16 3.70 7.84 -9.01
N GLU A 17 3.52 8.80 -8.10
CA GLU A 17 4.48 9.06 -7.02
C GLU A 17 4.63 7.83 -6.10
N LEU A 18 3.52 7.18 -5.73
CA LEU A 18 3.57 5.97 -4.91
C LEU A 18 4.21 4.80 -5.64
N ALA A 19 3.96 4.62 -6.94
CA ALA A 19 4.61 3.60 -7.75
C ALA A 19 6.13 3.81 -7.80
N ASN A 20 6.58 5.05 -8.04
CA ASN A 20 8.00 5.40 -8.04
C ASN A 20 8.65 5.17 -6.66
N GLN A 21 7.94 5.50 -5.57
CA GLN A 21 8.43 5.25 -4.20
C GLN A 21 8.53 3.76 -3.88
N LEU A 22 7.60 2.96 -4.40
CA LEU A 22 7.56 1.52 -4.22
C LEU A 22 8.70 0.84 -4.99
N GLU A 23 8.96 1.26 -6.22
CA GLU A 23 10.11 0.83 -7.02
C GLU A 23 11.42 1.16 -6.31
N ALA A 24 11.62 2.42 -5.89
CA ALA A 24 12.81 2.81 -5.15
C ALA A 24 12.96 2.08 -3.79
N SER A 25 11.84 1.66 -3.18
CA SER A 25 11.85 0.84 -1.97
C SER A 25 12.27 -0.61 -2.28
N ALA A 26 11.86 -1.16 -3.42
CA ALA A 26 12.28 -2.48 -3.87
C ALA A 26 13.79 -2.52 -4.17
N ASP A 27 14.31 -1.50 -4.86
CA ASP A 27 15.74 -1.38 -5.15
C ASP A 27 16.57 -1.36 -3.85
N ARG A 28 16.16 -0.56 -2.87
CA ARG A 28 16.83 -0.52 -1.56
C ARG A 28 16.79 -1.85 -0.82
N ILE A 29 15.68 -2.59 -0.91
CA ILE A 29 15.56 -3.92 -0.30
C ILE A 29 16.57 -4.87 -0.96
N CYS A 30 16.71 -4.83 -2.29
CA CYS A 30 17.71 -5.61 -3.01
C CYS A 30 19.14 -5.25 -2.57
N ASP A 31 19.48 -3.96 -2.53
CA ASP A 31 20.81 -3.49 -2.09
C ASP A 31 21.12 -3.95 -0.65
N LEU A 32 20.15 -3.83 0.26
CA LEU A 32 20.31 -4.26 1.65
C LEU A 32 20.46 -5.79 1.77
N GLN A 33 19.77 -6.57 0.92
CA GLN A 33 19.96 -8.02 0.86
C GLN A 33 21.35 -8.38 0.36
N GLU A 34 21.84 -7.73 -0.68
CA GLU A 34 23.19 -7.94 -1.20
C GLU A 34 24.24 -7.65 -0.12
N TYR A 35 24.11 -6.52 0.59
CA TYR A 35 25.01 -6.21 1.71
C TYR A 35 24.90 -7.19 2.87
N LEU A 36 23.72 -7.74 3.16
CA LEU A 36 23.56 -8.77 4.19
C LEU A 36 24.25 -10.08 3.80
N MET A 37 24.20 -10.48 2.53
CA MET A 37 24.88 -11.68 2.02
C MET A 37 26.40 -11.52 1.97
N ASP A 38 26.88 -10.33 1.60
CA ASP A 38 28.31 -10.03 1.56
C ASP A 38 28.91 -9.81 2.95
N GLY A 39 28.09 -9.36 3.88
CA GLY A 39 28.47 -8.94 5.23
C GLY A 39 28.53 -10.06 6.27
N THR A 40 27.98 -11.25 5.99
CA THR A 40 27.88 -12.35 6.97
C THR A 40 29.21 -12.76 7.61
N ASP A 41 30.32 -12.67 6.86
CA ASP A 41 31.66 -13.03 7.35
C ASP A 41 32.57 -11.82 7.58
N LYS A 42 32.13 -10.61 7.21
CA LYS A 42 32.97 -9.40 7.14
C LYS A 42 32.56 -8.31 8.13
N LEU A 43 31.30 -8.26 8.53
CA LEU A 43 30.77 -7.24 9.43
C LEU A 43 30.87 -7.66 10.88
N LYS A 44 31.00 -6.68 11.78
CA LYS A 44 30.82 -6.94 13.21
C LYS A 44 29.35 -7.28 13.48
N PRO A 45 29.04 -8.12 14.48
CA PRO A 45 27.65 -8.47 14.81
C PRO A 45 26.74 -7.25 14.99
N ALA A 46 27.21 -6.19 15.66
CA ALA A 46 26.44 -4.97 15.85
C ALA A 46 26.17 -4.18 14.56
N GLU A 47 27.03 -4.29 13.55
CA GLU A 47 26.82 -3.65 12.23
C GLU A 47 25.85 -4.48 11.40
N TYR A 48 25.96 -5.80 11.48
CA TYR A 48 25.03 -6.74 10.87
C TYR A 48 23.60 -6.59 11.41
N ASP A 49 23.46 -6.47 12.74
CA ASP A 49 22.15 -6.24 13.38
C ASP A 49 21.51 -4.92 12.93
N ARG A 50 22.30 -3.84 12.83
CA ARG A 50 21.79 -2.56 12.30
C ARG A 50 21.35 -2.67 10.84
N LEU A 51 22.06 -3.45 10.04
CA LEU A 51 21.70 -3.70 8.64
C LEU A 51 20.41 -4.52 8.53
N LEU A 52 20.23 -5.52 9.40
CA LEU A 52 18.99 -6.29 9.51
C LEU A 52 17.80 -5.41 9.92
N ASP A 53 18.00 -4.49 10.87
CA ASP A 53 16.95 -3.56 11.29
C ASP A 53 16.57 -2.60 10.17
N ALA A 54 17.55 -2.10 9.40
CA ALA A 54 17.31 -1.26 8.22
C ALA A 54 16.53 -2.02 7.14
N TYR A 55 16.93 -3.27 6.86
CA TYR A 55 16.22 -4.15 5.92
C TYR A 55 14.76 -4.37 6.34
N ARG A 56 14.52 -4.70 7.61
CA ARG A 56 13.16 -4.90 8.16
C ARG A 56 12.32 -3.63 8.04
N ALA A 57 12.91 -2.46 8.33
CA ALA A 57 12.21 -1.19 8.22
C ALA A 57 11.80 -0.87 6.77
N GLU A 58 12.67 -1.10 5.79
CA GLU A 58 12.33 -0.89 4.37
C GLU A 58 11.31 -1.91 3.86
N VAL A 59 11.31 -3.17 4.31
CA VAL A 59 10.24 -4.14 3.99
C VAL A 59 8.87 -3.67 4.50
N VAL A 60 8.80 -3.18 5.75
CA VAL A 60 7.55 -2.62 6.29
C VAL A 60 7.08 -1.39 5.51
N ARG A 61 8.02 -0.56 5.04
CA ARG A 61 7.73 0.60 4.20
C ARG A 61 7.18 0.17 2.83
N TYR A 62 7.79 -0.83 2.20
CA TYR A 62 7.32 -1.42 0.94
C TYR A 62 5.88 -1.94 1.07
N ASP A 63 5.61 -2.76 2.10
CA ASP A 63 4.26 -3.30 2.38
C ASP A 63 3.22 -2.19 2.56
N ARG A 64 3.61 -1.08 3.20
CA ARG A 64 2.72 0.06 3.39
C ARG A 64 2.42 0.76 2.07
N LEU A 65 3.43 0.98 1.23
CA LEU A 65 3.28 1.60 -0.09
C LEU A 65 2.41 0.73 -0.99
N ASP A 66 2.62 -0.59 -0.97
CA ASP A 66 1.83 -1.55 -1.75
C ASP A 66 0.35 -1.51 -1.35
N ARG A 67 0.06 -1.53 -0.05
CA ARG A 67 -1.32 -1.39 0.45
C ARG A 67 -1.96 -0.06 0.07
N GLU A 68 -1.22 1.05 0.11
CA GLU A 68 -1.74 2.36 -0.27
C GLU A 68 -2.06 2.39 -1.77
N LEU A 69 -1.19 1.83 -2.60
CA LEU A 69 -1.38 1.72 -4.05
C LEU A 69 -2.57 0.81 -4.39
N ALA A 70 -2.69 -0.34 -3.73
CA ALA A 70 -3.84 -1.25 -3.89
C ALA A 70 -5.18 -0.58 -3.51
N VAL A 71 -5.19 0.28 -2.48
CA VAL A 71 -6.39 1.07 -2.11
C VAL A 71 -6.72 2.12 -3.17
N LEU A 72 -5.73 2.70 -3.85
CA LEU A 72 -5.96 3.66 -4.93
C LEU A 72 -6.43 2.99 -6.22
N GLU A 73 -5.89 1.81 -6.56
CA GLU A 73 -6.27 1.05 -7.76
C GLU A 73 -7.62 0.35 -7.61
N SER A 74 -7.88 -0.16 -6.42
CA SER A 74 -9.16 -0.74 -6.04
C SER A 74 -9.65 -0.06 -4.77
N PRO A 75 -10.19 1.16 -4.87
CA PRO A 75 -10.88 1.76 -3.74
C PRO A 75 -11.99 0.79 -3.40
N LYS A 76 -11.86 0.06 -2.28
CA LYS A 76 -12.91 -0.81 -1.78
C LYS A 76 -14.17 0.02 -1.87
N ARG A 77 -15.11 -0.35 -2.76
CA ARG A 77 -16.39 0.33 -2.85
C ARG A 77 -16.89 0.35 -1.41
N TYR A 78 -17.00 1.53 -0.83
CA TYR A 78 -17.62 1.67 0.47
C TYR A 78 -19.06 1.21 0.27
N VAL A 79 -19.32 -0.06 0.54
CA VAL A 79 -20.67 -0.58 0.56
C VAL A 79 -21.22 -0.08 1.88
N ASN A 80 -21.93 1.04 1.82
CA ASN A 80 -22.65 1.58 2.96
C ASN A 80 -23.53 0.46 3.51
N LYS A 81 -23.10 -0.14 4.62
CA LYS A 81 -23.75 -1.33 5.21
C LYS A 81 -25.21 -1.02 5.55
N ASP A 82 -25.51 0.23 5.89
CA ASP A 82 -26.88 0.67 6.19
C ASP A 82 -27.74 0.74 4.93
N LEU A 83 -27.19 1.22 3.81
CA LEU A 83 -27.87 1.19 2.51
C LEU A 83 -28.13 -0.25 2.03
N GLN A 84 -27.19 -1.16 2.30
CA GLN A 84 -27.33 -2.57 1.94
C GLN A 84 -28.35 -3.30 2.83
N ARG A 85 -28.40 -2.98 4.13
CA ARG A 85 -29.43 -3.46 5.06
C ARG A 85 -30.82 -3.00 4.64
N LYS A 86 -30.99 -1.71 4.37
CA LYS A 86 -32.27 -1.14 3.92
C LYS A 86 -32.77 -1.77 2.61
N ARG A 87 -31.88 -1.98 1.63
CA ARG A 87 -32.21 -2.68 0.37
C ARG A 87 -32.56 -4.15 0.56
N ASN A 88 -32.05 -4.81 1.60
CA ASN A 88 -32.43 -6.19 1.91
C ASN A 88 -33.78 -6.25 2.62
N GLU A 89 -34.07 -5.31 3.52
CA GLU A 89 -35.39 -5.18 4.17
C GLU A 89 -36.48 -4.90 3.13
N GLU A 90 -36.26 -3.96 2.21
CA GLU A 90 -37.18 -3.65 1.11
C GLU A 90 -37.41 -4.87 0.20
N ARG A 91 -36.37 -5.66 -0.08
CA ARG A 91 -36.50 -6.90 -0.88
C ARG A 91 -37.29 -7.98 -0.13
N ARG A 92 -37.08 -8.15 1.18
CA ARG A 92 -37.85 -9.10 1.99
C ARG A 92 -39.32 -8.69 2.11
N ALA A 93 -39.60 -7.39 2.24
CA ALA A 93 -40.96 -6.87 2.28
C ALA A 93 -41.72 -7.12 0.97
N LYS A 94 -41.05 -7.02 -0.18
CA LYS A 94 -41.64 -7.28 -1.51
C LYS A 94 -41.90 -8.77 -1.81
N ILE A 95 -41.21 -9.69 -1.13
CA ILE A 95 -41.40 -11.14 -1.31
C ILE A 95 -42.58 -11.66 -0.46
N ASN A 96 -42.94 -10.93 0.60
CA ASN A 96 -44.02 -11.29 1.52
C ASN A 96 -45.37 -10.62 1.16
N TYR A 97 -45.54 -10.15 -0.07
CA TYR A 97 -46.80 -9.64 -0.62
C TYR A 97 -47.13 -10.44 -1.88
#